data_AF-A0A923EJ81-F1
#
_entry.id   AF-A0A923EJ81-F1
#
_cell.length_a   1.000
_cell.length_b   1.000
_cell.length_c   1.000
_cell.angle_alpha   90.00
_cell.angle_beta   90.00
_cell.angle_gamma   90.00
#
_symmetry.space_group_name_H-M   'P 1'
#
loop_
_entity.id
_entity.type
_entity.pdbx_description
1 polymer ?
#
loop_
_entity_poly.entity_id
_entity_poly.type
_entity_poly.pdbx_seq_one_letter_code
_entity_poly.pdbx_strand_id
1 'polypeptide(L)'
;MLKNTADYDDFLEAFSRHLMALVEYSLDEESRMTVHNDTARWYHYIDMTPQAEALFRFIDQTIDTKLASELAFLANYDKTKRSIQEIVDLPDRQIDIFIRFCLKNNGLLSARKRASHFDLLSDEEIARMEQAVLSAYGNRTLNDD
;
A
#
# COMPACT_ATOMS: atom_id res chain seq x y z
N MET A 1 -3.31 -3.75 -9.08
CA MET A 1 -3.80 -5.12 -8.87
C MET A 1 -4.48 -5.28 -7.52
N LEU A 2 -3.82 -5.62 -6.40
CA LEU A 2 -4.52 -5.97 -5.14
C LEU A 2 -5.41 -4.89 -4.47
N LYS A 3 -5.26 -3.59 -4.80
CA LYS A 3 -6.18 -2.53 -4.33
C LYS A 3 -7.47 -2.46 -5.18
N ASN A 4 -7.50 -3.07 -6.36
CA ASN A 4 -8.67 -3.14 -7.21
C ASN A 4 -8.87 -4.59 -7.68
N THR A 5 -9.37 -5.41 -6.76
CA THR A 5 -9.57 -6.85 -6.96
C THR A 5 -10.61 -7.13 -8.04
N ALA A 6 -11.63 -6.28 -8.18
CA ALA A 6 -12.64 -6.41 -9.23
C ALA A 6 -12.02 -6.29 -10.63
N ASP A 7 -11.23 -5.24 -10.89
CA ASP A 7 -10.54 -5.08 -12.17
C ASP A 7 -9.52 -6.20 -12.44
N TYR A 8 -8.94 -6.75 -11.39
CA TYR A 8 -8.00 -7.87 -11.48
C TYR A 8 -8.71 -9.16 -11.87
N ASP A 9 -9.84 -9.47 -11.22
CA ASP A 9 -10.64 -10.65 -11.48
C ASP A 9 -11.29 -10.58 -12.87
N ASP A 10 -11.87 -9.44 -13.24
CA ASP A 10 -12.48 -9.21 -14.56
C ASP A 10 -11.48 -9.43 -15.69
N PHE A 11 -10.25 -8.96 -15.49
CA PHE A 11 -9.17 -9.14 -16.45
C PHE A 11 -8.77 -10.63 -16.59
N LEU A 12 -8.61 -11.35 -15.48
CA LEU A 12 -8.27 -12.78 -15.51
C LEU A 12 -9.40 -13.62 -16.14
N GLU A 13 -10.64 -13.25 -15.84
CA GLU A 13 -11.83 -13.92 -16.35
C GLU A 13 -12.11 -13.65 -17.83
N ALA A 14 -11.60 -12.54 -18.38
CA ALA A 14 -11.79 -12.19 -19.80
C ALA A 14 -11.42 -13.35 -20.74
N PHE A 15 -10.36 -14.09 -20.41
CA PHE A 15 -9.94 -15.29 -21.13
C PHE A 15 -10.62 -16.57 -20.60
N SER A 16 -10.60 -16.79 -19.29
CA SER A 16 -11.03 -18.08 -18.73
C SER A 16 -12.53 -18.33 -18.86
N ARG A 17 -13.38 -17.30 -18.77
CA ARG A 17 -14.85 -17.43 -18.80
C ARG A 17 -15.37 -18.09 -20.08
N HIS A 18 -14.84 -17.67 -21.22
CA HIS A 18 -15.21 -18.23 -22.52
C HIS A 18 -14.68 -19.65 -22.71
N LEU A 19 -13.48 -19.91 -22.19
CA LEU A 19 -12.81 -21.20 -22.33
C LEU A 19 -13.47 -22.26 -21.43
N MET A 20 -13.86 -21.91 -20.21
CA MET A 20 -14.54 -22.82 -19.28
C MET A 20 -15.89 -23.34 -19.80
N ALA A 21 -16.56 -22.62 -20.70
CA ALA A 21 -17.77 -23.11 -21.36
C ALA A 21 -17.50 -24.22 -22.40
N LEU A 22 -16.25 -24.40 -22.83
CA LEU A 22 -15.83 -25.35 -23.85
C LEU A 22 -15.01 -26.52 -23.28
N VAL A 23 -14.50 -26.37 -22.06
CA VAL A 23 -13.69 -27.39 -21.38
C VAL A 23 -14.59 -28.36 -20.66
N GLU A 24 -14.46 -29.65 -20.98
CA GLU A 24 -15.09 -30.73 -20.23
C GLU A 24 -14.12 -31.17 -19.13
N TYR A 25 -14.42 -30.86 -17.86
CA TYR A 25 -13.55 -31.20 -16.74
C TYR A 25 -14.29 -31.79 -15.54
N SER A 26 -13.55 -32.52 -14.71
CA SER A 26 -13.99 -32.96 -13.38
C SER A 26 -12.97 -32.57 -12.33
N LEU A 27 -13.45 -32.27 -11.12
CA LEU A 27 -12.62 -32.07 -9.93
C LEU A 27 -12.70 -33.30 -9.04
N ASP A 28 -11.56 -33.76 -8.53
CA ASP A 28 -11.52 -34.81 -7.50
C ASP A 28 -11.71 -34.23 -6.08
N GLU A 29 -11.69 -35.09 -5.06
CA GLU A 29 -11.84 -34.70 -3.66
C GLU A 29 -10.74 -33.75 -3.15
N GLU A 30 -9.60 -33.69 -3.85
CA GLU A 30 -8.48 -32.79 -3.56
C GLU A 30 -8.51 -31.53 -4.45
N SER A 31 -9.61 -31.28 -5.17
CA SER A 31 -9.75 -30.18 -6.13
C SER A 31 -8.76 -30.22 -7.29
N ARG A 32 -8.22 -31.40 -7.64
CA ARG A 32 -7.42 -31.57 -8.85
C ARG A 32 -8.33 -31.66 -10.07
N MET A 33 -7.99 -30.86 -11.08
CA MET A 33 -8.74 -30.79 -12.34
C MET A 33 -8.22 -31.81 -13.35
N THR A 34 -9.11 -32.66 -13.84
CA THR A 34 -8.88 -33.52 -15.01
C THR A 34 -9.71 -33.02 -16.18
N VAL A 35 -9.08 -32.74 -17.31
CA VAL A 35 -9.74 -32.31 -18.57
C VAL A 35 -9.93 -33.52 -19.47
N HIS A 36 -11.15 -33.70 -19.97
CA HIS A 36 -11.59 -34.90 -20.70
C HIS A 36 -11.58 -34.74 -22.21
N ASN A 37 -11.58 -33.51 -22.72
CA ASN A 37 -11.57 -33.20 -24.15
C ASN A 37 -10.24 -32.60 -24.62
N ASP A 38 -9.96 -32.66 -25.94
CA ASP A 38 -8.76 -32.05 -26.52
C ASP A 38 -8.92 -30.53 -26.64
N THR A 39 -8.22 -29.82 -25.76
CA THR A 39 -8.33 -28.36 -25.59
C THR A 39 -7.06 -27.63 -26.06
N ALA A 40 -6.01 -28.35 -26.45
CA ALA A 40 -4.68 -27.79 -26.73
C ALA A 40 -4.72 -26.66 -27.78
N ARG A 41 -5.57 -26.83 -28.80
CA ARG A 41 -5.77 -25.84 -29.87
C ARG A 41 -6.22 -24.46 -29.36
N TRP A 42 -6.93 -24.40 -28.22
CA TRP A 42 -7.41 -23.14 -27.65
C TRP A 42 -6.32 -22.37 -26.89
N TYR A 43 -5.20 -23.03 -26.58
CA TYR A 43 -4.07 -22.43 -25.88
C TYR A 43 -2.88 -22.08 -26.79
N HIS A 44 -2.86 -22.57 -28.04
CA HIS A 44 -1.73 -22.35 -28.95
C HIS A 44 -1.60 -20.91 -29.45
N TYR A 45 -2.72 -20.21 -29.64
CA TYR A 45 -2.76 -18.86 -30.23
C TYR A 45 -3.68 -17.95 -29.42
N ILE A 46 -3.38 -17.80 -28.13
CA ILE A 46 -4.16 -16.96 -27.24
C ILE A 46 -3.91 -15.50 -27.59
N ASP A 47 -4.97 -14.75 -27.85
CA ASP A 47 -4.90 -13.29 -27.85
C ASP A 47 -4.83 -12.80 -26.40
N MET A 48 -3.64 -12.34 -26.02
CA MET A 48 -3.38 -11.75 -24.71
C MET A 48 -3.36 -10.21 -24.74
N THR A 49 -3.91 -9.58 -25.79
CA THR A 49 -3.95 -8.11 -25.90
C THR A 49 -4.67 -7.46 -24.72
N PRO A 50 -5.87 -7.92 -24.30
CA PRO A 50 -6.54 -7.37 -23.11
C PRO A 50 -5.69 -7.47 -21.84
N GLN A 51 -4.87 -8.53 -21.74
CA GLN A 51 -3.96 -8.79 -20.63
C GLN A 51 -2.81 -7.81 -20.59
N ALA A 52 -2.17 -7.61 -21.73
CA ALA A 52 -1.09 -6.65 -21.85
C ALA A 52 -1.60 -5.24 -21.52
N GLU A 53 -2.73 -4.82 -22.10
CA GLU A 53 -3.29 -3.49 -21.86
C GLU A 53 -3.69 -3.27 -20.39
N ALA A 54 -4.32 -4.25 -19.74
CA ALA A 54 -4.66 -4.17 -18.33
C ALA A 54 -3.41 -4.05 -17.45
N LEU A 55 -2.37 -4.83 -17.74
CA LEU A 55 -1.10 -4.74 -17.03
C LEU A 55 -0.48 -3.35 -17.18
N PHE A 56 -0.46 -2.79 -18.38
CA PHE A 56 0.07 -1.44 -18.62
C PHE A 56 -0.72 -0.38 -17.86
N ARG A 57 -2.06 -0.45 -17.82
CA ARG A 57 -2.89 0.46 -17.01
C ARG A 57 -2.53 0.38 -15.52
N PHE A 58 -2.32 -0.82 -14.98
CA PHE A 58 -1.91 -0.96 -13.58
C PHE A 58 -0.53 -0.39 -13.31
N ILE A 59 0.42 -0.54 -14.23
CA ILE A 59 1.76 0.04 -14.13
C ILE A 59 1.67 1.56 -14.12
N ASP A 60 0.95 2.13 -15.08
CA ASP A 60 0.74 3.57 -15.23
C ASP A 60 0.15 4.18 -13.95
N GLN A 61 -0.95 3.60 -13.45
CA GLN A 61 -1.55 3.99 -12.18
C GLN A 61 -0.56 3.89 -11.01
N THR A 62 0.27 2.85 -10.96
CA THR A 62 1.24 2.67 -9.88
C THR A 62 2.33 3.73 -9.92
N ILE A 63 2.79 4.11 -11.11
CA ILE A 63 3.79 5.17 -11.29
C ILE A 63 3.20 6.52 -10.87
N ASP A 64 2.07 6.89 -11.44
CA ASP A 64 1.51 8.23 -11.29
C ASP A 64 0.92 8.48 -9.90
N THR A 65 0.39 7.45 -9.26
CA THR A 65 -0.26 7.59 -7.95
C THR A 65 0.62 7.06 -6.83
N LYS A 66 0.97 5.77 -6.85
CA LYS A 66 1.61 5.13 -5.70
C LYS A 66 3.03 5.61 -5.51
N LEU A 67 3.87 5.51 -6.54
CA LEU A 67 5.27 5.94 -6.44
C LEU A 67 5.36 7.44 -6.14
N ALA A 68 4.56 8.28 -6.83
CA ALA A 68 4.49 9.71 -6.52
C ALA A 68 4.07 9.96 -5.07
N SER A 69 3.08 9.22 -4.56
CA SER A 69 2.61 9.37 -3.19
C SER A 69 3.65 8.98 -2.14
N GLU A 70 4.40 7.90 -2.41
CA GLU A 70 5.45 7.36 -1.56
C GLU A 70 6.68 8.29 -1.53
N LEU A 71 7.08 8.82 -2.69
CA LEU A 71 8.15 9.82 -2.76
C LEU A 71 7.78 11.09 -1.96
N ALA A 72 6.54 11.56 -2.09
CA ALA A 72 6.06 12.69 -1.29
C ALA A 72 6.04 12.37 0.21
N PHE A 73 5.70 11.13 0.59
CA PHE A 73 5.74 10.68 1.98
C PHE A 73 7.17 10.69 2.54
N LEU A 74 8.14 10.15 1.78
CA LEU A 74 9.56 10.14 2.15
C LEU A 74 10.13 11.56 2.29
N ALA A 75 9.81 12.44 1.33
CA ALA A 75 10.24 13.84 1.39
C ALA A 75 9.67 14.56 2.63
N ASN A 76 8.42 14.29 3.00
CA ASN A 76 7.81 14.84 4.21
C ASN A 76 8.42 14.23 5.48
N TYR A 77 8.80 12.95 5.44
CA TYR A 77 9.44 12.27 6.55
C TYR A 77 10.80 12.90 6.86
N ASP A 78 11.64 13.09 5.84
CA ASP A 78 12.96 13.70 5.99
C ASP A 78 12.87 15.14 6.51
N LYS A 79 11.89 15.92 6.02
CA LYS A 79 11.63 17.28 6.52
C LYS A 79 11.22 17.25 8.00
N THR A 80 10.28 16.39 8.35
CA THR A 80 9.79 16.26 9.73
C THR A 80 10.91 15.85 10.68
N LYS A 81 11.73 14.88 10.28
CA LYS A 81 12.88 14.42 11.06
C LYS A 81 13.87 15.55 11.34
N ARG A 82 14.22 16.35 10.32
CA ARG A 82 15.09 17.53 10.50
C ARG A 82 14.47 18.57 11.43
N SER A 83 13.19 18.90 11.26
CA SER A 83 12.51 19.84 12.15
C SER A 83 12.47 19.36 13.60
N ILE A 84 12.30 18.05 13.84
CA ILE A 84 12.37 17.49 15.20
C ILE A 84 13.78 17.57 15.77
N GLN A 85 14.81 17.27 14.97
CA GLN A 85 16.22 17.39 15.39
C GLN A 85 16.61 18.83 15.77
N GLU A 86 15.95 19.84 15.19
CA GLU A 86 16.13 21.26 15.56
C GLU A 86 15.46 21.61 16.90
N ILE A 87 14.44 20.86 17.33
CA ILE A 87 13.68 21.11 18.57
C ILE A 87 14.33 20.37 19.75
N VAL A 88 14.75 19.12 19.55
CA VAL A 88 15.25 18.24 20.62
C VAL A 88 16.50 17.48 20.18
N ASP A 89 17.47 17.36 21.09
CA ASP A 89 18.66 16.53 20.89
C ASP A 89 18.35 15.08 21.26
N LEU A 90 17.81 14.33 20.29
CA LEU A 90 17.47 12.92 20.42
C LEU A 90 18.23 12.08 19.40
N PRO A 91 18.58 10.82 19.74
CA PRO A 91 19.08 9.87 18.76
C PRO A 91 18.04 9.64 17.64
N ASP A 92 18.50 9.56 16.40
CA ASP A 92 17.69 9.33 15.20
C ASP A 92 16.62 8.24 15.37
N ARG A 93 17.00 7.13 16.01
CA ARG A 93 16.09 6.01 16.25
C ARG A 93 14.87 6.40 17.10
N GLN A 94 15.03 7.29 18.08
CA GLN A 94 13.92 7.75 18.92
C GLN A 94 12.99 8.67 18.13
N ILE A 95 13.55 9.54 17.30
CA ILE A 95 12.79 10.40 16.38
C ILE A 95 11.99 9.55 15.39
N ASP A 96 12.60 8.51 14.82
CA ASP A 96 11.93 7.59 13.90
C ASP A 96 10.79 6.80 14.57
N ILE A 97 10.91 6.51 15.88
CA ILE A 97 9.84 5.89 16.67
C ILE A 97 8.72 6.90 16.94
N PHE A 98 9.07 8.14 17.29
CA PHE A 98 8.12 9.22 17.54
C PHE A 98 7.24 9.47 16.31
N ILE A 99 7.85 9.72 15.15
CA ILE A 99 7.13 9.99 13.89
C ILE A 99 6.19 8.83 13.56
N ARG A 100 6.66 7.57 13.67
CA ARG A 100 5.81 6.39 13.44
C ARG A 100 4.63 6.29 14.41
N PHE A 101 4.81 6.68 15.67
CA PHE A 101 3.73 6.66 16.63
C PHE A 101 2.68 7.74 16.38
N CYS A 102 3.11 8.95 16.00
CA CYS A 102 2.22 10.03 15.62
C CYS A 102 1.45 9.69 14.34
N LEU A 103 2.12 9.16 13.30
CA LEU A 103 1.46 8.76 12.05
C LEU A 103 0.37 7.69 12.25
N LYS A 104 0.55 6.78 13.21
CA LYS A 104 -0.46 5.76 13.57
C LYS A 104 -1.65 6.33 14.36
N ASN A 105 -1.56 7.55 14.87
CA ASN A 105 -2.54 8.15 15.75
C ASN A 105 -2.84 9.61 15.32
N ASN A 106 -3.08 9.80 14.01
CA ASN A 106 -3.48 11.07 13.40
C ASN A 106 -2.60 12.28 13.77
N GLY A 107 -1.29 12.08 13.87
CA GLY A 107 -0.32 13.11 14.18
C GLY A 107 -0.06 13.34 15.67
N LEU A 108 -0.77 12.65 16.57
CA LEU A 108 -0.66 12.84 18.02
C LEU A 108 -0.02 11.65 18.73
N LEU A 109 0.74 11.89 19.79
CA LEU A 109 1.30 10.84 20.63
C LEU A 109 0.31 10.45 21.73
N SER A 110 0.10 9.15 21.95
CA SER A 110 -0.76 8.71 23.05
C SER A 110 -0.07 8.86 24.40
N ALA A 111 -0.83 9.20 25.44
CA ALA A 111 -0.30 9.41 26.81
C ALA A 111 0.54 8.23 27.33
N ARG A 112 0.16 7.00 26.99
CA ARG A 112 0.92 5.79 27.36
C ARG A 112 2.27 5.69 26.65
N LYS A 113 2.33 6.05 25.36
CA LYS A 113 3.58 6.01 24.57
C LYS A 113 4.51 7.15 24.96
N ARG A 114 3.93 8.31 25.29
CA ARG A 114 4.63 9.42 25.90
C ARG A 114 5.35 8.99 27.18
N ALA A 115 4.62 8.39 28.12
CA ALA A 115 5.21 7.91 29.37
C ALA A 115 6.26 6.80 29.15
N SER A 116 6.02 5.87 28.22
CA SER A 116 6.91 4.71 28.05
C SER A 116 8.22 5.02 27.31
N HIS A 117 8.25 6.01 26.42
CA HIS A 117 9.37 6.22 25.50
C HIS A 117 9.95 7.63 25.53
N PHE A 118 9.22 8.61 26.07
CA PHE A 118 9.55 10.03 25.98
C PHE A 118 9.37 10.76 27.32
N ASP A 119 9.50 10.04 28.44
CA ASP A 119 9.37 10.59 29.81
C ASP A 119 10.35 11.73 30.12
N LEU A 120 11.47 11.80 29.40
CA LEU A 120 12.50 12.82 29.56
C LEU A 120 12.17 14.15 28.86
N LEU A 121 11.17 14.17 27.97
CA LEU A 121 10.80 15.36 27.20
C LEU A 121 9.69 16.15 27.90
N SER A 122 9.79 17.48 27.84
CA SER A 122 8.76 18.38 28.33
C SER A 122 7.50 18.36 27.46
N ASP A 123 6.37 18.77 28.03
CA ASP A 123 5.10 18.96 27.33
C ASP A 123 5.25 19.90 26.13
N GLU A 124 6.08 20.94 26.27
CA GLU A 124 6.31 21.95 25.23
C GLU A 124 7.15 21.41 24.07
N GLU A 125 8.15 20.58 24.34
CA GLU A 125 8.92 19.90 23.29
C GLU A 125 8.05 18.92 22.52
N ILE A 126 7.25 18.11 23.22
CA ILE A 126 6.35 17.14 22.60
C ILE A 126 5.31 17.85 21.73
N ALA A 127 4.68 18.92 22.23
CA ALA A 127 3.71 19.69 21.45
C ALA A 127 4.33 20.27 20.17
N ARG A 128 5.58 20.78 20.25
CA ARG A 128 6.30 21.28 19.06
C ARG A 128 6.64 20.17 18.08
N MET A 129 7.03 18.99 18.56
CA MET A 129 7.30 17.82 17.72
C MET A 129 6.01 17.30 17.05
N GLU A 130 4.88 17.23 17.77
CA GLU A 130 3.58 16.86 17.21
C GLU A 130 3.13 17.87 16.15
N GLN A 131 3.33 19.17 16.40
CA GLN A 131 3.03 20.21 15.43
C GLN A 131 3.88 20.07 14.15
N ALA A 132 5.15 19.69 14.27
CA ALA A 132 6.00 19.41 13.11
C ALA A 132 5.42 18.27 12.27
N VAL A 133 4.98 17.17 12.90
CA VAL A 133 4.33 16.05 12.21
C VAL A 133 3.00 16.49 11.57
N LEU A 134 2.15 17.22 12.29
CA LEU A 134 0.88 17.71 11.78
C LEU A 134 1.05 18.68 10.61
N SER A 135 2.08 19.53 10.62
CA SER A 135 2.35 20.44 9.51
C SER A 135 2.77 19.71 8.23
N ALA A 136 3.49 18.60 8.36
CA ALA A 136 3.98 17.81 7.22
C ALA A 136 2.94 16.82 6.66
N TYR A 137 2.00 16.35 7.50
CA TYR A 137 1.06 15.28 7.14
C TYR A 137 -0.43 15.64 7.29
N GLY A 138 -0.77 16.75 7.94
CA GLY A 138 -2.14 17.14 8.34
C GLY A 138 -3.13 17.41 7.20
N ASN A 139 -2.66 17.45 5.95
CA ASN A 139 -3.53 17.52 4.76
C ASN A 139 -3.83 16.16 4.12
N ARG A 140 -3.32 15.03 4.65
CA ARG A 140 -3.35 13.74 3.95
C ARG A 140 -4.07 12.59 4.67
N THR A 141 -4.50 12.76 5.92
CA THR A 141 -5.14 11.69 6.71
C THR A 141 -6.62 11.46 6.38
N LEU A 142 -7.17 12.02 5.30
CA LEU A 142 -8.60 11.90 4.97
C LEU A 142 -8.95 10.85 3.91
N ASN A 143 -8.00 10.30 3.15
CA ASN A 143 -8.33 9.43 2.00
C ASN A 143 -7.40 8.21 1.87
N ASP A 144 -7.39 7.30 2.84
CA ASP A 144 -6.90 5.93 2.61
C ASP A 144 -7.73 4.98 3.49
N ASP A 145 -9.01 4.85 3.10
CA ASP A 145 -9.86 3.67 3.35
C ASP A 145 -10.00 2.91 2.02
#